data_AF-A0A2P9AFP9-F1
#
_entry.id   AF-A0A2P9AFP9-F1
#
_cell.length_a   1.000
_cell.length_b   1.000
_cell.length_c   1.000
_cell.angle_alpha   90.00
_cell.angle_beta   90.00
_cell.angle_gamma   90.00
#
_symmetry.space_group_name_H-M   'P 1'
#
loop_
_entity.id
_entity.type
_entity.pdbx_description
1 polymer ?
#
loop_
_entity_poly.entity_id
_entity_poly.type
_entity_poly.pdbx_seq_one_letter_code
_entity_poly.pdbx_strand_id
1 'polypeptide(L)'
;MALTKNDARLIVGMAARGDKHHDMAAYFGENQARIAEVLSGEMFGHVEAAPAAELPPKGAPGIKGRRVYAHLEKALAALDAGNIDEAKETLAAGAKRWNLHE
;
A
#
# COMPACT_ATOMS: atom_id res chain seq x y z
N MET A 1 -13.58 -2.70 -2.22
CA MET A 1 -13.29 -3.43 -0.96
C MET A 1 -13.50 -2.41 0.14
N ALA A 2 -14.15 -2.73 1.25
CA ALA A 2 -14.42 -1.73 2.28
C ALA A 2 -13.13 -1.40 3.06
N LEU A 3 -12.93 -0.13 3.39
CA LEU A 3 -11.87 0.29 4.32
C LEU A 3 -12.02 -0.42 5.66
N THR A 4 -10.89 -0.75 6.27
CA THR A 4 -10.80 -1.34 7.60
C THR A 4 -10.34 -0.31 8.63
N LYS A 5 -10.48 -0.66 9.92
CA LYS A 5 -9.92 0.17 11.00
C LYS A 5 -8.39 0.30 10.90
N ASN A 6 -7.70 -0.71 10.36
CA ASN A 6 -6.25 -0.63 10.15
C ASN A 6 -5.91 0.36 9.02
N ASP A 7 -6.68 0.35 7.93
CA ASP A 7 -6.52 1.34 6.85
C ASP A 7 -6.73 2.76 7.38
N ALA A 8 -7.70 2.96 8.28
CA ALA A 8 -7.91 4.25 8.93
C ALA A 8 -6.68 4.74 9.71
N ARG A 9 -6.00 3.86 10.45
CA ARG A 9 -4.75 4.21 11.16
C ARG A 9 -3.64 4.61 10.20
N LEU A 10 -3.52 3.90 9.07
CA LEU A 10 -2.56 4.24 8.01
C LEU A 10 -2.90 5.60 7.38
N ILE A 11 -4.17 5.86 7.06
CA ILE A 11 -4.65 7.15 6.52
C ILE A 11 -4.34 8.30 7.48
N VAL A 12 -4.63 8.14 8.78
CA VAL A 12 -4.33 9.16 9.79
C VAL A 12 -2.83 9.41 9.90
N GLY A 13 -2.00 8.35 9.86
CA GLY A 13 -0.54 8.49 9.86
C GLY A 13 0.01 9.16 8.59
N MET A 14 -0.53 8.83 7.42
CA MET A 14 -0.19 9.49 6.15
C MET A 14 -0.56 10.98 6.17
N ALA A 15 -1.73 11.32 6.70
CA ALA A 15 -2.14 12.72 6.87
C ALA A 15 -1.23 13.47 7.85
N ALA A 16 -0.85 12.85 8.97
CA ALA A 16 0.10 13.43 9.93
C ALA A 16 1.50 13.66 9.32
N ARG A 17 1.91 12.83 8.34
CA ARG A 17 3.13 13.01 7.55
C ARG A 17 3.02 14.14 6.49
N GLY A 18 1.81 14.66 6.25
CA GLY A 18 1.54 15.70 5.26
C GLY A 18 1.33 15.16 3.84
N ASP A 19 0.79 13.96 3.70
CA ASP A 19 0.42 13.38 2.41
C ASP A 19 -0.89 13.99 1.88
N LYS A 20 -1.05 14.06 0.56
CA LYS A 20 -2.25 14.63 -0.07
C LYS A 20 -3.38 13.60 -0.10
N HIS A 21 -4.63 14.07 -0.03
CA HIS A 21 -5.80 13.17 -0.02
C HIS A 21 -5.89 12.28 -1.25
N HIS A 22 -5.50 12.75 -2.43
CA HIS A 22 -5.49 11.92 -3.64
C HIS A 22 -4.41 10.83 -3.61
N ASP A 23 -3.26 11.10 -3.00
CA ASP A 23 -2.19 10.11 -2.83
C ASP A 23 -2.65 9.00 -1.88
N MET A 24 -3.25 9.38 -0.74
CA MET A 24 -3.87 8.45 0.21
C MET A 24 -4.96 7.60 -0.46
N ALA A 25 -5.92 8.26 -1.13
CA ALA A 25 -7.02 7.60 -1.82
C ALA A 25 -6.53 6.53 -2.83
N ALA A 26 -5.45 6.81 -3.55
CA ALA A 26 -4.88 5.89 -4.53
C ALA A 26 -4.29 4.60 -3.90
N TYR A 27 -3.81 4.64 -2.65
CA TYR A 27 -3.39 3.43 -1.92
C TYR A 27 -4.56 2.50 -1.64
N PHE A 28 -5.68 3.06 -1.17
CA PHE A 28 -6.82 2.27 -0.71
C PHE A 28 -7.86 2.00 -1.80
N GLY A 29 -7.68 2.55 -3.00
CA GLY A 29 -8.65 2.40 -4.11
C GLY A 29 -9.97 3.13 -3.83
N GLU A 30 -9.89 4.21 -3.06
CA GLU A 30 -11.02 5.01 -2.61
C GLU A 30 -11.01 6.40 -3.26
N ASN A 31 -11.98 7.25 -2.90
CA ASN A 31 -12.03 8.64 -3.32
C ASN A 31 -11.60 9.60 -2.18
N GLN A 32 -11.34 10.87 -2.52
CA GLN A 32 -10.86 11.87 -1.54
C GLN A 32 -11.90 12.22 -0.46
N ALA A 33 -13.19 12.10 -0.75
CA ALA A 33 -14.25 12.31 0.23
C ALA A 33 -14.22 11.22 1.30
N ARG A 34 -14.02 9.96 0.89
CA ARG A 34 -13.87 8.82 1.80
C ARG A 34 -12.67 9.00 2.74
N ILE A 35 -11.55 9.51 2.23
CA ILE A 35 -10.39 9.86 3.05
C ILE A 35 -10.76 10.96 4.07
N ALA A 36 -11.52 11.97 3.67
CA ALA A 36 -11.95 13.04 4.58
C ALA A 36 -12.86 12.51 5.70
N GLU A 37 -13.81 11.60 5.41
CA GLU A 37 -14.67 10.96 6.41
C GLU A 37 -13.88 10.11 7.43
N VAL A 38 -12.77 9.52 7.00
CA VAL A 38 -11.84 8.82 7.91
C VAL A 38 -11.13 9.82 8.82
N LEU A 39 -10.61 10.91 8.27
CA LEU A 39 -9.85 11.93 9.02
C LEU A 39 -10.75 12.74 9.98
N SER A 40 -12.03 12.94 9.63
CA SER A 40 -13.03 13.57 10.51
C SER A 40 -13.43 12.65 11.67
N GLY A 41 -13.20 11.34 11.54
CA GLY A 41 -13.64 10.32 12.48
C GLY A 41 -15.08 9.84 12.25
N GLU A 42 -15.77 10.28 11.19
CA GLU A 42 -17.15 9.85 10.88
C GLU A 42 -17.26 8.34 10.62
N MET A 43 -16.24 7.72 9.99
CA MET A 43 -16.30 6.29 9.66
C MET A 43 -15.85 5.37 10.79
N PHE A 44 -14.80 5.74 11.53
CA PHE A 44 -14.11 4.83 12.46
C PHE A 44 -13.87 5.43 13.85
N GLY A 45 -14.41 6.62 14.12
CA GLY A 45 -14.02 7.45 15.26
C GLY A 45 -12.59 7.98 15.10
N HIS A 46 -12.09 8.68 16.12
CA HIS A 46 -10.68 9.06 16.16
C HIS A 46 -9.83 7.83 16.47
N VAL A 47 -8.98 7.45 15.51
CA VAL A 47 -8.03 6.34 15.65
C VAL A 47 -6.61 6.88 15.76
N GLU A 48 -5.75 6.16 16.48
CA GLU A 48 -4.33 6.51 16.56
C GLU A 48 -3.63 6.27 15.21
N ALA A 49 -2.76 7.22 14.83
CA ALA A 49 -1.91 7.10 13.67
C ALA A 49 -1.05 5.82 13.73
N ALA A 50 -0.93 5.13 12.60
CA ALA A 50 0.06 4.07 12.45
C ALA A 50 1.49 4.67 12.55
N PRO A 51 2.47 3.91 13.08
CA PRO A 51 3.85 4.37 13.19
C PRO A 51 4.47 4.60 11.82
N ALA A 52 5.41 5.54 11.72
CA ALA A 52 6.02 5.95 10.45
C ALA A 52 6.67 4.79 9.66
N ALA A 53 7.16 3.75 10.35
CA ALA A 53 7.75 2.56 9.75
C ALA A 53 6.74 1.66 9.02
N GLU A 54 5.45 1.75 9.36
CA GLU A 54 4.36 0.98 8.74
C GLU A 54 3.67 1.76 7.61
N LEU A 55 3.93 3.06 7.51
CA LEU A 55 3.31 3.88 6.48
C LEU A 55 3.86 3.52 5.09
N PRO A 56 3.00 3.46 4.06
CA PRO A 56 3.50 3.33 2.71
C PRO A 56 4.39 4.53 2.33
N PRO A 57 5.20 4.45 1.26
CA PRO A 57 5.95 5.60 0.77
C PRO A 57 5.08 6.82 0.50
N LYS A 58 5.68 8.02 0.53
CA LYS A 58 4.97 9.26 0.24
C LYS A 58 4.64 9.38 -1.26
N GLY A 59 3.44 9.88 -1.56
CA GLY A 59 2.94 10.09 -2.92
C GLY A 59 2.09 8.93 -3.44
N ALA A 60 1.31 9.14 -4.50
CA ALA A 60 0.43 8.11 -5.04
C ALA A 60 1.21 6.84 -5.45
N PRO A 61 0.67 5.64 -5.17
CA PRO A 61 1.29 4.41 -5.60
C PRO A 61 1.14 4.24 -7.11
N GLY A 62 2.24 4.24 -7.84
CA GLY A 62 2.26 3.79 -9.22
C GLY A 62 1.80 2.34 -9.33
N ILE A 63 0.79 2.04 -10.16
CA ILE A 63 0.21 0.68 -10.32
C ILE A 63 1.30 -0.35 -10.64
N LYS A 64 2.23 -0.01 -11.54
CA LYS A 64 3.34 -0.90 -11.88
C LYS A 64 4.27 -1.14 -10.69
N GLY A 65 4.54 -0.09 -9.90
CA GLY A 65 5.39 -0.17 -8.71
C GLY A 65 4.80 -1.09 -7.64
N ARG A 66 3.50 -0.94 -7.34
CA ARG A 66 2.78 -1.83 -6.40
C ARG A 66 2.84 -3.29 -6.83
N ARG A 67 2.62 -3.55 -8.11
CA ARG A 67 2.64 -4.92 -8.64
C ARG A 67 4.03 -5.54 -8.52
N VAL A 68 5.09 -4.80 -8.85
CA VAL A 68 6.47 -5.30 -8.68
C VAL A 68 6.78 -5.52 -7.21
N TYR A 69 6.40 -4.59 -6.34
CA TYR A 69 6.62 -4.71 -4.90
C TYR A 69 5.98 -5.97 -4.31
N ALA A 70 4.74 -6.31 -4.71
CA ALA A 70 4.10 -7.55 -4.29
C ALA A 70 4.85 -8.83 -4.72
N HIS A 71 5.47 -8.82 -5.90
CA HIS A 71 6.34 -9.93 -6.33
C HIS A 71 7.63 -9.98 -5.50
N LEU A 72 8.16 -8.82 -5.12
CA LEU A 72 9.35 -8.73 -4.28
C LEU A 72 9.07 -9.29 -2.88
N GLU A 73 7.96 -8.93 -2.24
CA GLU A 73 7.57 -9.48 -0.93
C GLU A 73 7.40 -11.01 -0.96
N LYS A 74 6.71 -11.53 -1.98
CA LYS A 74 6.54 -12.97 -2.15
C LYS A 74 7.88 -13.68 -2.39
N ALA A 75 8.78 -13.08 -3.16
CA ALA A 75 10.11 -13.64 -3.39
C ALA A 75 10.96 -13.65 -2.12
N LEU A 76 10.90 -12.61 -1.28
CA LEU A 76 11.59 -12.58 0.02
C LEU A 76 11.08 -13.70 0.93
N ALA A 77 9.77 -13.89 1.04
CA ALA A 77 9.19 -14.98 1.83
C ALA A 77 9.64 -16.37 1.33
N ALA A 78 9.75 -16.56 0.01
CA ALA A 78 10.27 -17.80 -0.57
C ALA A 78 11.76 -18.00 -0.25
N LEU A 79 12.57 -16.93 -0.25
CA LEU A 79 13.98 -17.00 0.16
C LEU A 79 14.15 -17.34 1.64
N ASP A 80 13.33 -16.75 2.51
CA ASP A 80 13.33 -17.06 3.95
C ASP A 80 12.94 -18.52 4.22
N ALA A 81 12.10 -19.11 3.35
CA ALA A 81 11.74 -20.53 3.38
C ALA A 81 12.78 -21.46 2.72
N GLY A 82 13.84 -20.92 2.10
CA GLY A 82 14.85 -21.69 1.36
C GLY A 82 14.45 -22.08 -0.07
N ASN A 83 13.31 -21.62 -0.57
CA ASN A 83 12.77 -21.92 -1.91
C ASN A 83 13.37 -20.98 -2.96
N ILE A 84 14.65 -21.18 -3.30
CA ILE A 84 15.38 -20.29 -4.22
C ILE A 84 14.75 -20.24 -5.62
N ASP A 85 14.27 -21.37 -6.15
CA ASP A 85 13.69 -21.44 -7.50
C ASP A 85 12.36 -20.70 -7.58
N GLU A 86 11.50 -20.85 -6.58
CA GLU A 86 10.23 -20.10 -6.47
C GLU A 86 10.48 -18.59 -6.38
N ALA A 87 11.49 -18.18 -5.60
CA ALA A 87 11.86 -16.78 -5.48
C ALA A 87 12.31 -16.20 -6.84
N LYS A 88 13.15 -16.92 -7.58
CA LYS A 88 13.60 -16.50 -8.93
C LYS A 88 12.45 -16.40 -9.91
N GLU A 89 11.55 -17.38 -9.93
CA GLU A 89 10.38 -17.38 -10.81
C GLU A 89 9.47 -16.19 -10.50
N THR A 90 9.21 -15.95 -9.21
CA THR A 90 8.39 -14.83 -8.75
C THR A 90 8.99 -13.48 -9.16
N LEU A 91 10.30 -13.29 -9.02
CA LEU A 91 10.98 -12.07 -9.47
C LEU A 91 10.91 -11.89 -10.99
N ALA A 92 11.13 -12.96 -11.76
CA ALA A 92 11.05 -12.93 -13.21
C ALA A 92 9.63 -12.56 -13.69
N ALA A 93 8.60 -13.09 -13.05
CA ALA A 93 7.21 -12.73 -13.31
C ALA A 93 6.93 -11.25 -13.03
N GLY A 94 7.44 -10.72 -11.91
CA GLY A 94 7.35 -9.31 -11.57
C GLY A 94 8.02 -8.39 -12.60
N ALA A 95 9.23 -8.73 -13.03
CA ALA A 95 9.97 -7.99 -14.06
C ALA A 95 9.25 -8.01 -15.41
N LYS A 96 8.73 -9.18 -15.83
CA LYS A 96 7.91 -9.30 -17.05
C LYS A 96 6.68 -8.40 -16.97
N ARG A 97 5.99 -8.39 -15.83
CA ARG A 97 4.79 -7.57 -15.60
C ARG A 97 5.08 -6.06 -15.67
N TRP A 98 6.22 -5.61 -15.14
CA TRP A 98 6.65 -4.20 -15.22
C TRP A 98 6.82 -3.72 -16.67
N ASN A 99 7.44 -4.57 -17.50
CA ASN A 99 7.75 -4.27 -18.90
C ASN A 99 6.54 -4.36 -19.83
N LEU A 100 5.39 -4.86 -19.37
CA LEU A 100 4.16 -4.78 -20.15
C LEU A 100 3.73 -3.30 -20.27
N HIS A 101 3.46 -2.87 -21.49
CA HIS A 101 2.70 -1.65 -21.74
C HIS A 101 1.23 -1.98 -21.50
N GLU A 102 0.76 -1.70 -20.29
CA GLU A 102 -0.66 -1.66 -19.94
C GLU A 102 -1.12 -0.21 -19.81
#